data_AF-A0A166LBR4-F1
#
_entry.id   AF-A0A166LBR4-F1
#
_cell.length_a   1.000
_cell.length_b   1.000
_cell.length_c   1.000
_cell.angle_alpha   90.00
_cell.angle_beta   90.00
_cell.angle_gamma   90.00
#
_symmetry.space_group_name_H-M   'P 1'
#
loop_
_entity.id
_entity.type
_entity.pdbx_description
1 polymer ?
#
loop_
_entity_poly.entity_id
_entity_poly.type
_entity_poly.pdbx_seq_one_letter_code
_entity_poly.pdbx_strand_id
1 'polypeptide(L)'
;MLWVNEEVEAEQLRVESPDVTAAVVRLEERVVVVASVYVPGGERHALRSICDDLRRIVLDVRQRADRLVDVLWGGDEILMVRQGEADAIIDLMNEFSLSMVKCAIHETEYGSDYRAIETIFDILMPEPAPRERLLFKNAPWREINARITSTLETTLC
;
A
#
# COMPACT_ATOMS: atom_id res chain seq x y z
N MET A 1 -1.75 3.48 7.31
CA MET A 1 -2.37 4.38 6.31
C MET A 1 -1.80 4.00 4.95
N LEU A 2 -2.63 3.86 3.92
CA LEU A 2 -2.20 3.51 2.56
C LEU A 2 -2.50 4.69 1.63
N TRP A 3 -1.52 5.07 0.82
CA TRP A 3 -1.71 6.04 -0.25
C TRP A 3 -1.56 5.34 -1.60
N VAL A 4 -2.54 5.53 -2.47
CA VAL A 4 -2.55 5.01 -3.83
C VAL A 4 -2.57 6.18 -4.80
N ASN A 5 -1.83 6.10 -5.90
CA ASN A 5 -1.85 7.11 -6.95
C ASN A 5 -3.29 7.28 -7.47
N GLU A 6 -3.76 8.52 -7.58
CA GLU A 6 -5.10 8.87 -8.08
C GLU A 6 -5.39 8.35 -9.50
N GLU A 7 -4.33 8.09 -10.28
CA GLU A 7 -4.42 7.58 -11.65
C GLU A 7 -4.74 6.09 -11.68
N VAL A 8 -4.69 5.39 -10.54
CA VAL A 8 -4.98 3.97 -10.43
C VAL A 8 -6.30 3.77 -9.70
N GLU A 9 -7.16 2.93 -10.27
CA GLU A 9 -8.41 2.57 -9.60
C GLU A 9 -8.10 1.71 -8.37
N ALA A 10 -8.48 2.19 -7.20
CA ALA A 10 -8.31 1.47 -5.96
C ALA A 10 -9.55 1.58 -5.07
N GLU A 11 -9.81 0.50 -4.34
CA GLU A 11 -10.91 0.41 -3.38
C GLU A 11 -10.37 -0.13 -2.06
N GLN A 12 -10.73 0.54 -0.95
CA GLN A 12 -10.35 0.08 0.37
C GLN A 12 -11.12 -1.19 0.73
N LEU A 13 -10.40 -2.22 1.19
CA LEU A 13 -11.00 -3.45 1.68
C LEU A 13 -11.32 -3.29 3.17
N ARG A 14 -12.54 -3.69 3.56
CA ARG A 14 -12.91 -3.70 4.98
C ARG A 14 -12.23 -4.89 5.65
N VAL A 15 -11.43 -4.59 6.67
CA VAL A 15 -10.77 -5.58 7.53
C VAL A 15 -11.20 -5.30 8.96
N GLU A 16 -11.53 -6.35 9.71
CA GLU A 16 -12.00 -6.23 11.10
C GLU A 16 -10.87 -5.81 12.05
N SER A 17 -9.64 -6.19 11.74
CA SER A 17 -8.47 -5.85 12.53
C SER A 17 -8.10 -4.36 12.35
N PRO A 18 -7.95 -3.59 13.44
CA PRO A 18 -7.48 -2.21 13.37
C PRO A 18 -6.00 -2.11 12.95
N ASP A 19 -5.25 -3.21 13.08
CA ASP A 19 -3.84 -3.29 12.73
C ASP A 19 -3.62 -3.56 11.22
N VAL A 20 -4.69 -3.71 10.45
CA VAL A 20 -4.62 -4.00 9.02
C VAL A 20 -5.31 -2.90 8.23
N THR A 21 -4.57 -2.31 7.29
CA THR A 21 -5.13 -1.46 6.24
C THR A 21 -4.91 -2.14 4.90
N ALA A 22 -5.98 -2.50 4.20
CA ALA A 22 -5.88 -3.16 2.90
C ALA A 22 -6.66 -2.42 1.82
N ALA A 23 -6.18 -2.50 0.59
CA ALA A 23 -6.88 -2.02 -0.60
C ALA A 23 -6.68 -2.97 -1.76
N VAL A 24 -7.70 -3.04 -2.62
CA VAL A 24 -7.59 -3.66 -3.94
C VAL A 24 -7.23 -2.57 -4.94
N VAL A 25 -6.17 -2.79 -5.69
CA VAL A 25 -5.65 -1.92 -6.74
C VAL A 25 -5.87 -2.62 -8.07
N ARG A 26 -6.64 -2.01 -8.96
CA ARG A 26 -6.99 -2.58 -10.26
C ARG A 26 -6.04 -2.02 -11.31
N LEU A 27 -5.34 -2.92 -11.99
CA LEU A 27 -4.40 -2.62 -13.06
C LEU A 27 -4.97 -3.13 -14.38
N GLU A 28 -4.30 -2.88 -15.51
CA GLU A 28 -4.81 -3.24 -16.84
C GLU A 28 -4.93 -4.75 -17.07
N GLU A 29 -3.99 -5.56 -16.55
CA GLU A 29 -3.98 -7.03 -16.73
C GLU A 29 -4.16 -7.88 -15.46
N ARG A 30 -4.03 -7.28 -14.27
CA ARG A 30 -4.36 -7.97 -13.00
C ARG A 30 -4.92 -7.05 -11.92
N VAL A 31 -5.27 -7.68 -10.80
CA VAL A 31 -5.70 -7.03 -9.58
C VAL A 31 -4.61 -7.24 -8.53
N VAL A 32 -4.31 -6.24 -7.70
CA VAL A 32 -3.29 -6.34 -6.65
C VAL A 32 -3.95 -6.01 -5.32
N VAL A 33 -3.83 -6.90 -4.35
CA VAL A 33 -4.22 -6.61 -2.96
C VAL A 33 -2.99 -6.06 -2.25
N VAL A 34 -3.07 -4.81 -1.81
CA VAL A 34 -2.01 -4.19 -1.02
C VAL A 34 -2.48 -4.15 0.43
N ALA A 35 -1.69 -4.72 1.34
CA ALA A 35 -1.98 -4.73 2.76
C ALA A 35 -0.79 -4.16 3.55
N SER A 36 -1.08 -3.11 4.33
CA SER A 36 -0.19 -2.61 5.38
C SER A 36 -0.64 -3.23 6.69
N VAL A 37 0.29 -3.87 7.39
CA VAL A 37 0.01 -4.66 8.57
C VAL A 37 0.94 -4.26 9.69
N TYR A 38 0.37 -3.94 10.84
CA TYR A 38 1.11 -3.87 12.09
C TYR A 38 0.95 -5.19 12.85
N VAL A 39 2.03 -5.75 13.37
CA VAL A 39 1.99 -6.95 14.20
C VAL A 39 2.75 -6.65 15.49
N PRO A 40 2.05 -6.53 16.63
CA PRO A 40 2.70 -6.38 17.93
C PRO A 40 3.70 -7.52 18.15
N GLY A 41 4.93 -7.18 18.56
CA GLY A 41 5.98 -8.18 18.80
C GLY A 41 5.64 -9.11 19.98
N GLY A 42 6.03 -10.38 19.88
CA GLY A 42 5.89 -11.37 20.95
C GLY A 42 4.56 -12.15 20.95
N GLU A 43 3.61 -11.78 20.11
CA GLU A 43 2.30 -12.45 20.01
C GLU A 43 2.17 -13.27 18.71
N ARG A 44 2.73 -14.50 18.72
CA ARG A 44 2.65 -15.41 17.54
C ARG A 44 1.22 -15.69 17.08
N HIS A 45 0.24 -15.63 17.99
CA HIS A 45 -1.16 -15.81 17.66
C HIS A 45 -1.73 -14.64 16.85
N ALA A 46 -1.32 -13.40 17.15
CA ALA A 46 -1.73 -12.21 16.41
C ALA A 46 -1.25 -12.28 14.95
N LEU A 47 0.02 -12.63 14.73
CA LEU A 47 0.55 -12.82 13.38
C LEU A 47 -0.24 -13.88 12.60
N ARG A 48 -0.52 -15.03 13.22
CA ARG A 48 -1.26 -16.11 12.55
C ARG A 48 -2.69 -15.69 12.21
N SER A 49 -3.39 -15.03 13.14
CA SER A 49 -4.74 -14.50 12.90
C SER A 49 -4.76 -13.51 11.75
N ILE A 50 -3.79 -12.59 11.70
CA ILE A 50 -3.65 -11.63 10.61
C ILE A 50 -3.37 -12.34 9.28
N CYS A 51 -2.48 -13.33 9.25
CA CYS A 51 -2.26 -14.14 8.06
C CYS A 51 -3.54 -14.83 7.58
N ASP A 52 -4.35 -15.38 8.49
CA ASP A 52 -5.63 -16.03 8.15
C ASP A 52 -6.67 -15.03 7.62
N ASP A 53 -6.72 -13.82 8.17
CA ASP A 53 -7.57 -12.74 7.65
C ASP A 53 -7.12 -12.30 6.25
N LEU A 54 -5.82 -12.16 6.03
CA LEU A 54 -5.26 -11.85 4.71
C LEU A 54 -5.56 -12.95 3.68
N ARG A 55 -5.44 -14.23 4.06
CA ARG A 55 -5.85 -15.35 3.19
C ARG A 55 -7.30 -15.20 2.75
N ARG A 56 -8.19 -14.93 3.71
CA ARG A 56 -9.63 -14.76 3.43
C ARG A 56 -9.88 -13.63 2.45
N ILE A 57 -9.23 -12.48 2.66
CA ILE A 57 -9.35 -11.31 1.78
C ILE A 57 -8.86 -11.64 0.37
N VAL A 58 -7.67 -12.22 0.24
CA VAL A 58 -7.09 -12.56 -1.07
C VAL A 58 -7.96 -13.58 -1.81
N LEU A 59 -8.48 -14.59 -1.11
CA LEU A 59 -9.38 -15.58 -1.70
C LEU A 59 -10.71 -14.97 -2.14
N ASP A 60 -11.31 -14.08 -1.35
CA ASP A 60 -12.54 -13.36 -1.73
C ASP A 60 -12.31 -12.46 -2.95
N VAL A 61 -11.19 -11.74 -3.00
CA VAL A 61 -10.83 -10.91 -4.16
C VAL A 61 -10.56 -11.79 -5.38
N ARG A 62 -9.86 -12.93 -5.25
CA ARG A 62 -9.63 -13.89 -6.34
C ARG A 62 -10.93 -14.50 -6.88
N GLN A 63 -11.93 -14.72 -6.03
CA GLN A 63 -13.23 -15.22 -6.50
C GLN A 63 -14.02 -14.16 -7.28
N ARG A 64 -13.83 -12.88 -6.94
CA ARG A 64 -14.49 -11.76 -7.61
C ARG A 64 -13.76 -11.29 -8.86
N ALA A 65 -12.45 -11.45 -8.89
CA ALA A 65 -11.60 -11.08 -10.01
C ALA A 65 -11.35 -12.30 -10.91
N ASP A 66 -11.74 -12.23 -12.18
CA ASP A 66 -11.38 -13.23 -13.21
C ASP A 66 -9.89 -13.15 -13.61
N ARG A 67 -9.03 -12.67 -12.70
CA ARG A 67 -7.67 -12.16 -12.98
C ARG A 67 -6.72 -12.49 -11.83
N LEU A 68 -5.43 -12.49 -12.13
CA LEU A 68 -4.38 -12.77 -11.13
C LEU A 68 -4.44 -11.76 -9.98
N VAL A 69 -4.15 -12.23 -8.76
CA VAL A 69 -4.08 -11.41 -7.56
C VAL A 69 -2.70 -11.54 -6.92
N ASP A 70 -1.92 -10.46 -6.99
CA ASP A 70 -0.66 -10.29 -6.25
C ASP A 70 -0.92 -9.62 -4.89
N VAL A 71 -0.06 -9.88 -3.91
CA VAL A 71 -0.16 -9.34 -2.55
C VAL A 71 1.12 -8.58 -2.17
N LEU A 72 1.01 -7.30 -1.79
CA LEU A 72 2.15 -6.50 -1.31
C LEU A 72 2.07 -6.26 0.20
N TRP A 73 3.21 -6.43 0.88
CA TRP A 73 3.35 -6.32 2.32
C TRP A 73 4.40 -5.26 2.66
N GLY A 74 4.10 -4.41 3.65
CA GLY A 74 5.04 -3.47 4.24
C GLY A 74 5.08 -3.63 5.76
N GLY A 75 6.28 -3.57 6.33
CA GLY A 75 6.53 -3.71 7.77
C GLY A 75 7.76 -2.93 8.23
N ASP A 76 7.89 -2.79 9.54
CA ASP A 76 8.83 -1.92 10.27
C ASP A 76 10.28 -2.46 10.32
N GLU A 77 10.58 -3.42 11.21
CA GLU A 77 11.92 -3.99 11.37
C GLU A 77 11.93 -5.53 11.48
N ILE A 78 12.93 -6.15 10.84
CA ILE A 78 13.30 -7.55 11.09
C ILE A 78 14.23 -7.58 12.31
N LEU A 79 13.66 -7.48 13.51
CA LEU A 79 14.41 -7.64 14.76
C LEU A 79 14.80 -9.11 14.96
N MET A 80 16.04 -9.38 15.39
CA MET A 80 16.52 -10.74 15.68
C MET A 80 15.67 -11.50 16.72
N VAL A 81 14.92 -10.77 17.57
CA VAL A 81 14.00 -11.34 18.58
C VAL A 81 12.76 -11.98 17.95
N ARG A 82 12.47 -11.72 16.66
CA ARG A 82 11.30 -12.20 15.92
C ARG A 82 11.60 -13.41 15.00
N GLN A 83 12.73 -14.10 15.19
CA GLN A 83 13.04 -15.31 14.41
C GLN A 83 11.94 -16.37 14.53
N GLY A 84 11.48 -16.91 13.39
CA GLY A 84 10.37 -17.87 13.28
C GLY A 84 9.00 -17.24 12.94
N GLU A 85 8.85 -15.92 13.05
CA GLU A 85 7.66 -15.22 12.54
C GLU A 85 7.70 -15.08 11.00
N ALA A 86 8.91 -15.01 10.43
CA ALA A 86 9.12 -14.91 8.99
C ALA A 86 8.57 -16.12 8.22
N ASP A 87 8.52 -17.32 8.82
CA ASP A 87 8.06 -18.53 8.13
C ASP A 87 6.59 -18.43 7.72
N ALA A 88 5.71 -17.95 8.62
CA ALA A 88 4.29 -17.76 8.31
C ALA A 88 4.06 -16.72 7.21
N ILE A 89 4.94 -15.71 7.13
CA ILE A 89 4.93 -14.68 6.11
C ILE A 89 5.38 -15.25 4.77
N ILE A 90 6.49 -15.98 4.76
CA ILE A 90 7.05 -16.63 3.57
C ILE A 90 6.08 -17.67 3.01
N ASP A 91 5.47 -18.50 3.87
CA ASP A 91 4.46 -19.48 3.46
C ASP A 91 3.27 -18.81 2.78
N LEU A 92 2.79 -17.70 3.34
CA LEU A 92 1.68 -16.94 2.77
C LEU A 92 2.06 -16.24 1.44
N MET A 93 3.29 -15.74 1.32
CA MET A 93 3.79 -15.18 0.06
C MET A 93 3.92 -16.25 -1.03
N ASN A 94 4.42 -17.44 -0.68
CA ASN A 94 4.54 -18.58 -1.61
C ASN A 94 3.17 -19.09 -2.06
N GLU A 95 2.19 -19.17 -1.15
CA GLU A 95 0.81 -19.59 -1.43
C GLU A 95 0.18 -18.74 -2.56
N PHE A 96 0.49 -17.45 -2.61
CA PHE A 96 -0.11 -16.54 -3.58
C PHE A 96 0.77 -16.23 -4.80
N SER A 97 1.97 -16.81 -4.90
CA SER A 97 2.84 -16.76 -6.09
C SER A 97 3.00 -15.35 -6.66
N LEU A 98 3.60 -14.45 -5.86
CA LEU A 98 3.82 -13.05 -6.23
C LEU A 98 4.67 -12.93 -7.50
N SER A 99 4.17 -12.26 -8.53
CA SER A 99 4.90 -11.95 -9.78
C SER A 99 5.88 -10.79 -9.64
N MET A 100 6.73 -10.87 -8.60
CA MET A 100 7.58 -9.78 -8.14
C MET A 100 8.96 -9.84 -8.81
N VAL A 101 9.39 -8.73 -9.42
CA VAL A 101 10.70 -8.57 -10.08
C VAL A 101 11.75 -8.10 -9.09
N LYS A 102 11.37 -7.22 -8.16
CA LYS A 102 12.27 -6.66 -7.15
C LYS A 102 11.52 -6.48 -5.84
N CYS A 103 12.18 -6.77 -4.73
CA CYS A 103 11.81 -6.31 -3.40
C CYS A 103 13.11 -5.96 -2.67
N ALA A 104 13.30 -4.68 -2.37
CA ALA A 104 14.52 -4.18 -1.75
C ALA A 104 14.23 -2.94 -0.91
N ILE A 105 15.14 -2.57 0.00
CA ILE A 105 15.09 -1.27 0.65
C ILE A 105 15.27 -0.20 -0.44
N HIS A 106 14.38 0.80 -0.45
CA HIS A 106 14.45 1.93 -1.36
C HIS A 106 15.69 2.77 -1.04
N GLU A 107 16.44 3.15 -2.07
CA GLU A 107 17.75 3.77 -1.90
C GLU A 107 17.69 5.17 -1.27
N THR A 108 16.55 5.86 -1.44
CA THR A 108 16.36 7.20 -0.90
C THR A 108 15.78 7.15 0.51
N GLU A 109 16.55 7.65 1.47
CA GLU A 109 16.10 7.85 2.85
C GLU A 109 15.27 9.15 2.94
N TYR A 110 14.03 9.04 3.41
CA TYR A 110 13.11 10.17 3.56
C TYR A 110 13.14 10.81 4.97
N GLY A 111 14.10 10.40 5.80
CA GLY A 111 14.23 10.90 7.18
C GLY A 111 13.12 10.39 8.12
N SER A 112 12.42 9.33 7.73
CA SER A 112 11.55 8.59 8.66
C SER A 112 12.41 7.72 9.57
N ASP A 113 11.86 7.41 10.73
CA ASP A 113 12.22 6.26 11.56
C ASP A 113 12.11 4.91 10.84
N TYR A 114 11.34 4.83 9.75
CA TYR A 114 11.19 3.65 8.91
C TYR A 114 12.04 3.71 7.63
N ARG A 115 12.45 2.54 7.14
CA ARG A 115 13.05 2.43 5.80
C ARG A 115 12.00 2.07 4.76
N ALA A 116 11.96 2.84 3.68
CA ALA A 116 11.07 2.55 2.57
C ALA A 116 11.49 1.23 1.90
N ILE A 117 10.52 0.39 1.53
CA ILE A 117 10.74 -0.83 0.74
C ILE A 117 10.18 -0.57 -0.66
N GLU A 118 11.03 -0.72 -1.67
CA GLU A 118 10.63 -0.70 -3.06
C GLU A 118 10.31 -2.12 -3.52
N THR A 119 9.10 -2.29 -4.05
CA THR A 119 8.68 -3.52 -4.72
C THR A 119 8.30 -3.22 -6.16
N ILE A 120 8.91 -3.93 -7.11
CA ILE A 120 8.63 -3.83 -8.54
C ILE A 120 8.02 -5.14 -8.99
N PHE A 121 6.92 -5.04 -9.73
CA PHE A 121 6.24 -6.17 -10.36
C PHE A 121 6.52 -6.15 -11.88
N ASP A 122 6.45 -7.31 -12.56
CA ASP A 122 6.59 -7.37 -14.03
C ASP A 122 5.26 -7.05 -14.71
N ILE A 123 5.01 -5.75 -14.93
CA ILE A 123 3.66 -5.27 -15.22
C ILE A 123 3.66 -4.22 -16.30
N LEU A 124 2.76 -4.37 -17.26
CA LEU A 124 2.42 -3.30 -18.18
C LEU A 124 1.51 -2.33 -17.44
N MET A 125 1.99 -1.12 -17.24
CA MET A 125 1.21 0.01 -16.76
C MET A 125 1.24 1.07 -17.87
N PRO A 126 0.10 1.66 -18.27
CA PRO A 126 0.09 2.71 -19.27
C PRO A 126 0.93 3.87 -18.75
N GLU A 127 1.82 4.40 -19.59
CA GLU A 127 2.59 5.57 -19.21
C GLU A 127 1.62 6.72 -18.89
N PRO A 128 1.68 7.29 -17.67
CA PRO A 128 0.87 8.45 -17.35
C PRO A 128 1.22 9.58 -18.33
N ALA A 129 0.20 10.19 -18.92
CA ALA A 129 0.42 11.39 -19.71
C ALA A 129 1.15 12.43 -18.85
N PRO A 130 2.26 13.04 -19.32
CA PRO A 130 3.01 13.99 -18.52
C PRO A 130 2.11 15.16 -18.10
N ARG A 131 1.75 15.16 -16.81
CA ARG A 131 1.03 16.25 -16.16
C ARG A 131 2.06 17.20 -15.57
N GLU A 132 1.89 18.49 -15.83
CA GLU A 132 2.71 19.53 -15.25
C GLU A 132 2.43 19.61 -13.74
N ARG A 133 3.21 18.88 -12.94
CA ARG A 133 3.12 18.92 -11.47
C ARG A 133 3.98 20.06 -10.97
N LEU A 134 3.33 21.13 -10.53
CA LEU A 134 4.02 22.22 -9.84
C LEU A 134 4.58 21.67 -8.52
N LEU A 135 5.90 21.65 -8.41
CA LEU A 135 6.56 21.38 -7.14
C LEU A 135 6.10 22.44 -6.12
N PHE A 136 6.08 22.08 -4.84
CA PHE A 136 5.75 23.02 -3.76
C PHE A 136 6.54 24.34 -3.86
N LYS A 137 7.83 24.25 -4.21
CA LYS A 137 8.72 25.41 -4.43
C LYS A 137 8.34 26.30 -5.63
N ASN A 138 7.57 25.77 -6.57
CA ASN A 138 7.16 26.43 -7.81
C ASN A 138 5.65 26.75 -7.85
N ALA A 139 4.91 26.47 -6.78
CA ALA A 139 3.48 26.72 -6.74
C ALA A 139 3.19 28.24 -6.74
N PRO A 140 2.13 28.70 -7.44
CA PRO A 140 1.73 30.11 -7.47
C PRO A 140 1.02 30.48 -6.16
N TRP A 141 1.78 30.53 -5.08
CA TRP A 141 1.27 30.72 -3.71
C TRP A 141 0.40 31.96 -3.55
N ARG A 142 0.71 33.03 -4.29
CA ARG A 142 -0.08 34.25 -4.27
C ARG A 142 -1.52 34.02 -4.74
N GLU A 143 -1.72 33.30 -5.85
CA GLU A 143 -3.05 33.01 -6.40
C GLU A 143 -3.80 31.97 -5.56
N ILE A 144 -3.09 30.96 -5.06
CA ILE A 144 -3.65 29.95 -4.15
C ILE A 144 -4.19 30.64 -2.87
N ASN A 145 -3.39 31.51 -2.25
CA ASN A 145 -3.79 32.22 -1.04
C ASN A 145 -4.98 33.16 -1.30
N ALA A 146 -4.99 33.89 -2.42
CA ALA A 146 -6.10 34.75 -2.78
C ALA A 146 -7.42 33.97 -2.93
N ARG A 147 -7.38 32.78 -3.55
CA ARG A 147 -8.53 31.89 -3.69
C ARG A 147 -9.02 31.37 -2.33
N ILE A 148 -8.11 30.96 -1.45
CA ILE A 148 -8.46 30.51 -0.09
C ILE A 148 -9.16 31.64 0.69
N THR A 149 -8.58 32.84 0.69
CA THR A 149 -9.16 34.01 1.38
C THR A 149 -10.58 34.31 0.89
N SER A 150 -10.80 34.39 -0.43
CA SER A 150 -12.12 34.63 -0.99
C SER A 150 -13.14 33.53 -0.62
N THR A 151 -12.72 32.26 -0.62
CA THR A 151 -13.58 31.15 -0.23
C THR A 151 -13.99 31.25 1.25
N LEU A 152 -13.04 31.59 2.13
CA LEU A 152 -13.29 31.76 3.56
C LEU A 152 -14.24 32.93 3.85
N GLU A 153 -14.07 34.06 3.16
CA GLU A 153 -14.96 35.22 3.29
C GLU A 153 -16.39 34.91 2.84
N THR A 154 -16.55 34.12 1.77
CA THR A 154 -17.86 33.71 1.24
C THR A 154 -18.58 32.71 2.15
N THR A 155 -17.81 31.93 2.94
CA THR A 155 -18.35 30.92 3.87
C THR A 155 -18.79 31.53 5.20
N LEU A 156 -18.40 32.78 5.49
CA LEU A 156 -18.73 33.53 6.71
C LEU A 156 -19.95 34.46 6.54
N CYS A 157 -20.63 34.42 5.40
CA CYS A 157 -21.93 35.05 5.14
C CYS A 157 -23.06 34.02 5.09
#